data_AF-A0AAF6YRX3-F1
#
_entry.id   AF-A0AAF6YRX3-F1
#
_cell.length_a   1.000
_cell.length_b   1.000
_cell.length_c   1.000
_cell.angle_alpha   90.00
_cell.angle_beta   90.00
_cell.angle_gamma   90.00
#
_symmetry.space_group_name_H-M   'P 1'
#
loop_
_entity.id
_entity.type
_entity.pdbx_description
1 polymer ?
#
loop_
_entity_poly.entity_id
_entity_poly.type
_entity_poly.pdbx_seq_one_letter_code
_entity_poly.pdbx_strand_id
1 'polypeptide(L)'
;MPGRSAACCMDSGRRSLWEKIVPELKRPHMPRKMACETERTPLGVFKCQLCALTAPYSYQGRQPPDSQSVVLLEESYVMRDPFTPDKGRFLVVGSRCSMCGRLVCVGPECSLFYSKRFCLPCVQDNVDAFPQEIQQDLEKRKVPFTRPASQRSS
;
A
#
# COMPACT_ATOMS: atom_id res chain seq x y z
N MET A 1 -12.84 -48.62 -56.68
CA MET A 1 -13.51 -47.80 -57.71
C MET A 1 -14.56 -46.92 -57.04
N PRO A 2 -14.82 -45.69 -57.48
CA PRO A 2 -13.84 -44.62 -57.74
C PRO A 2 -14.29 -43.25 -57.17
N GLY A 3 -13.32 -42.36 -57.00
CA GLY A 3 -13.50 -40.93 -57.27
C GLY A 3 -14.17 -40.06 -56.20
N ARG A 4 -14.02 -38.74 -56.18
CA ARG A 4 -13.36 -37.79 -57.07
C ARG A 4 -12.99 -36.55 -56.25
N SER A 5 -12.03 -35.84 -56.80
CA SER A 5 -11.49 -34.55 -56.39
C SER A 5 -12.50 -33.39 -56.43
N ALA A 6 -12.12 -32.34 -55.71
CA ALA A 6 -12.38 -30.91 -55.94
C ALA A 6 -13.82 -30.39 -55.75
N ALA A 7 -13.97 -29.39 -54.87
CA ALA A 7 -13.97 -27.99 -55.33
C ALA A 7 -14.08 -27.04 -54.13
N CYS A 8 -13.24 -26.01 -54.16
CA CYS A 8 -13.50 -24.77 -53.45
C CYS A 8 -14.83 -24.19 -53.94
N CYS A 9 -15.74 -23.90 -53.01
CA CYS A 9 -16.65 -22.78 -53.16
C CYS A 9 -16.39 -21.84 -52.00
N MET A 10 -15.79 -20.70 -52.32
CA MET A 10 -15.90 -19.51 -51.49
C MET A 10 -17.40 -19.18 -51.42
N ASP A 11 -17.95 -19.09 -50.21
CA ASP A 11 -19.01 -18.11 -50.02
C ASP A 11 -18.58 -17.13 -48.93
N SER A 12 -18.54 -15.89 -49.38
CA SER A 12 -18.17 -14.73 -48.61
C SER A 12 -19.40 -14.23 -47.91
N GLY A 13 -19.33 -14.14 -46.59
CA GLY A 13 -20.14 -13.16 -45.87
C GLY A 13 -21.10 -13.75 -44.85
N ARG A 14 -20.66 -13.69 -43.59
CA ARG A 14 -21.29 -12.76 -42.66
C ARG A 14 -20.29 -12.46 -41.54
N ARG A 15 -19.36 -11.54 -41.81
CA ARG A 15 -18.57 -10.90 -40.75
C ARG A 15 -19.55 -10.27 -39.80
N SER A 16 -19.69 -10.92 -38.67
CA SER A 16 -20.55 -10.54 -37.59
C SER A 16 -20.08 -9.19 -37.03
N LEU A 17 -21.00 -8.25 -36.97
CA LEU A 17 -20.81 -6.84 -36.59
C LEU A 17 -20.21 -6.64 -35.17
N TRP A 18 -19.94 -7.71 -34.42
CA TRP A 18 -19.36 -7.68 -33.08
C TRP A 18 -17.82 -7.58 -33.07
N GLU A 19 -17.13 -7.82 -34.19
CA GLU A 19 -15.66 -7.70 -34.27
C GLU A 19 -15.14 -6.25 -34.40
N LYS A 20 -16.03 -5.25 -34.50
CA LYS A 20 -15.66 -3.83 -34.64
C LYS A 20 -15.81 -3.00 -33.36
N ILE A 21 -16.19 -3.61 -32.23
CA ILE A 21 -16.58 -2.85 -31.02
C ILE A 21 -15.52 -2.90 -29.90
N VAL A 22 -14.55 -3.83 -29.89
CA VAL A 22 -13.53 -3.90 -28.82
C VAL A 22 -12.15 -4.34 -29.36
N PRO A 23 -11.16 -3.44 -29.52
CA PRO A 23 -9.85 -3.79 -30.06
C PRO A 23 -8.90 -4.53 -29.11
N GLU A 24 -9.20 -4.62 -27.80
CA GLU A 24 -8.21 -4.99 -26.77
C GLU A 24 -8.51 -6.33 -26.07
N LEU A 25 -8.96 -7.34 -26.82
CA LEU A 25 -9.20 -8.70 -26.28
C LEU A 25 -8.46 -9.79 -27.06
N LYS A 26 -7.23 -9.49 -27.49
CA LYS A 26 -6.32 -10.51 -28.02
C LYS A 26 -4.87 -10.33 -27.60
N ARG A 27 -4.64 -10.01 -26.32
CA ARG A 27 -3.34 -10.31 -25.71
C ARG A 27 -3.36 -11.77 -25.22
N PRO A 28 -2.48 -12.65 -25.70
CA PRO A 28 -2.41 -14.01 -25.21
C PRO A 28 -2.11 -13.99 -23.71
N HIS A 29 -2.96 -14.64 -22.92
CA HIS A 29 -2.72 -14.94 -21.52
C HIS A 29 -1.53 -15.89 -21.43
N MET A 30 -0.33 -15.34 -21.24
CA MET A 30 0.81 -16.14 -20.79
C MET A 30 0.51 -16.62 -19.37
N PRO A 31 0.69 -17.92 -19.06
CA PRO A 31 0.62 -18.38 -17.69
C PRO A 31 1.70 -17.65 -16.92
N ARG A 32 1.29 -16.79 -15.97
CA ARG A 32 2.18 -16.19 -14.97
C ARG A 32 2.93 -17.34 -14.34
N LYS A 33 4.25 -17.39 -14.57
CA LYS A 33 5.14 -18.29 -13.87
C LYS A 33 4.86 -18.14 -12.37
N MET A 34 4.35 -19.20 -11.76
CA MET A 34 4.32 -19.38 -10.32
C MET A 34 5.78 -19.37 -9.87
N ALA A 35 6.26 -18.23 -9.39
CA ALA A 35 7.49 -18.19 -8.63
C ALA A 35 7.14 -18.68 -7.22
N CYS A 36 7.67 -19.86 -6.88
CA CYS A 36 7.74 -20.36 -5.53
C CYS A 36 8.54 -19.35 -4.69
N GLU A 37 7.78 -18.50 -4.01
CA GLU A 37 8.01 -17.98 -2.67
C GLU A 37 9.48 -17.80 -2.24
N THR A 38 10.10 -16.74 -2.73
CA THR A 38 11.24 -16.15 -2.05
C THR A 38 10.72 -15.49 -0.77
N GLU A 39 11.24 -15.89 0.39
CA GLU A 39 11.28 -15.02 1.56
C GLU A 39 11.83 -13.67 1.10
N ARG A 40 10.94 -12.70 0.86
CA ARG A 40 11.35 -11.42 0.27
C ARG A 40 12.28 -10.76 1.27
N THR A 41 13.57 -10.75 0.96
CA THR A 41 14.59 -10.03 1.72
C THR A 41 14.17 -8.58 1.86
N PRO A 42 14.48 -7.93 2.99
CA PRO A 42 14.20 -6.50 3.15
C PRO A 42 14.75 -5.72 1.95
N LEU A 43 13.89 -4.90 1.33
CA LEU A 43 14.29 -3.98 0.27
C LEU A 43 15.20 -2.88 0.82
N GLY A 44 15.04 -2.55 2.11
CA GLY A 44 15.88 -1.63 2.83
C GLY A 44 15.47 -1.48 4.29
N VAL A 45 16.04 -0.47 4.94
CA VAL A 45 15.71 -0.10 6.33
C VAL A 45 15.10 1.30 6.32
N PHE A 46 13.88 1.40 6.83
CA PHE A 46 13.23 2.67 7.11
C PHE A 46 13.85 3.26 8.39
N LYS A 47 14.09 4.58 8.42
CA LYS A 47 14.51 5.30 9.63
C LYS A 47 13.68 6.56 9.82
N CYS A 48 12.94 6.63 10.93
CA CYS A 48 12.21 7.83 11.31
C CYS A 48 13.19 8.95 11.63
N GLN A 49 12.99 10.13 11.06
CA GLN A 49 13.85 11.29 11.27
C GLN A 49 13.52 12.08 12.55
N LEU A 50 12.49 11.67 13.30
CA LEU A 50 12.13 12.29 14.59
C LEU A 50 12.56 11.43 15.78
N CYS A 51 12.14 10.17 15.83
CA CYS A 51 12.43 9.27 16.96
C CYS A 51 13.54 8.26 16.67
N ALA A 52 14.18 8.32 15.51
CA ALA A 52 15.20 7.36 15.06
C ALA A 52 14.74 5.89 14.95
N LEU A 53 13.44 5.58 15.10
CA LEU A 53 12.90 4.23 14.90
C LEU A 53 13.38 3.68 13.56
N THR A 54 13.99 2.49 13.60
CA THR A 54 14.38 1.74 12.42
C THR A 54 13.56 0.47 12.28
N ALA A 55 13.15 0.15 11.06
CA ALA A 55 12.55 -1.15 10.76
C ALA A 55 12.87 -1.57 9.32
N PRO A 56 13.06 -2.86 9.04
CA PRO A 56 13.15 -3.34 7.67
C PRO A 56 11.82 -3.08 6.95
N TYR A 57 11.87 -2.84 5.64
CA TYR A 57 10.68 -2.80 4.79
C TYR A 57 10.89 -3.67 3.56
N SER A 58 9.81 -4.29 3.08
CA SER A 58 9.81 -5.18 1.91
C SER A 58 9.12 -4.56 0.70
N TYR A 59 8.41 -3.42 0.89
CA TYR A 59 7.77 -2.69 -0.20
C TYR A 59 7.65 -1.20 0.15
N GLN A 60 7.68 -0.36 -0.89
CA GLN A 60 7.38 1.07 -0.82
C GLN A 60 6.37 1.41 -1.89
N GLY A 61 5.26 2.06 -1.51
CA GLY A 61 4.23 2.52 -2.44
C GLY A 61 2.83 2.45 -1.87
N ARG A 62 1.84 2.57 -2.75
CA ARG A 62 0.41 2.59 -2.37
C ARG A 62 -0.29 1.24 -2.47
N GLN A 63 0.26 0.30 -3.24
CA GLN A 63 -0.40 -0.99 -3.50
C GLN A 63 0.54 -2.13 -3.11
N PRO A 64 0.56 -2.52 -1.83
CA PRO A 64 1.35 -3.65 -1.38
C PRO A 64 1.03 -4.90 -2.21
N PRO A 65 2.06 -5.59 -2.74
CA PRO A 65 1.85 -6.83 -3.49
C PRO A 65 1.17 -7.87 -2.58
N ASP A 66 0.36 -8.73 -3.18
CA ASP A 66 -0.29 -9.86 -2.50
C ASP A 66 -1.35 -9.48 -1.44
N SER A 67 -1.68 -8.20 -1.30
CA SER A 67 -2.84 -7.75 -0.53
C SER A 67 -4.14 -8.00 -1.31
N GLN A 68 -5.17 -8.51 -0.63
CA GLN A 68 -6.48 -8.87 -1.21
C GLN A 68 -7.29 -7.60 -1.56
N SER A 69 -6.82 -6.80 -2.52
CA SER A 69 -7.43 -5.54 -3.02
C SER A 69 -7.32 -4.29 -2.14
N VAL A 70 -6.39 -4.24 -1.18
CA VAL A 70 -6.17 -3.04 -0.35
C VAL A 70 -5.24 -2.04 -1.05
N VAL A 71 -5.67 -0.78 -1.14
CA VAL A 71 -4.85 0.34 -1.64
C VAL A 71 -4.69 1.38 -0.53
N LEU A 72 -3.45 1.75 -0.23
CA LEU A 72 -3.12 2.77 0.74
C LEU A 72 -3.41 4.17 0.19
N LEU A 73 -3.87 5.04 1.10
CA LEU A 73 -4.15 6.44 0.79
C LEU A 73 -2.87 7.26 0.57
N GLU A 74 -1.73 6.76 1.04
CA GLU A 74 -0.41 7.40 0.92
C GLU A 74 0.68 6.40 0.50
N GLU A 75 1.74 6.91 -0.14
CA GLU A 75 2.95 6.12 -0.38
C GLU A 75 3.62 5.76 0.95
N SER A 76 3.65 4.47 1.25
CA SER A 76 4.08 3.98 2.55
C SER A 76 5.22 2.99 2.45
N TYR A 77 6.05 2.94 3.48
CA TYR A 77 7.02 1.88 3.70
C TYR A 77 6.33 0.77 4.48
N VAL A 78 6.27 -0.43 3.92
CA VAL A 78 5.57 -1.57 4.53
C VAL A 78 6.49 -2.77 4.67
N MET A 79 6.24 -3.54 5.71
CA MET A 79 6.85 -4.86 5.90
C MET A 79 5.76 -5.92 6.00
N ARG A 80 6.14 -7.19 5.82
CA ARG A 80 5.25 -8.30 6.20
C ARG A 80 4.94 -8.17 7.69
N ASP A 81 3.70 -8.46 8.05
CA ASP A 81 3.32 -8.47 9.45
C ASP A 81 4.04 -9.63 10.18
N PRO A 82 4.95 -9.37 11.14
CA PRO A 82 5.67 -10.43 11.83
C PRO A 82 4.79 -11.21 12.82
N PHE A 83 3.57 -10.74 13.07
CA PHE A 83 2.63 -11.36 14.02
C PHE A 83 1.55 -12.20 13.33
N THR A 84 1.52 -12.25 12.00
CA THR A 84 0.59 -13.13 11.27
C THR A 84 1.32 -14.04 10.28
N PRO A 85 0.99 -15.35 10.25
CA PRO A 85 1.55 -16.29 9.28
C PRO A 85 0.95 -16.12 7.86
N ASP A 86 -0.14 -15.35 7.73
CA ASP A 86 -0.86 -15.13 6.48
C ASP A 86 -0.03 -14.30 5.48
N LYS A 87 0.22 -14.87 4.29
CA LYS A 87 1.10 -14.32 3.24
C LYS A 87 0.58 -13.09 2.50
N GLY A 88 -0.43 -12.40 3.01
CA GLY A 88 -1.01 -11.18 2.42
C GLY A 88 -1.19 -10.03 3.40
N ARG A 89 -0.81 -10.21 4.67
CA ARG A 89 -0.88 -9.13 5.68
C ARG A 89 0.43 -8.36 5.74
N PHE A 90 0.30 -7.06 5.92
CA PHE A 90 1.41 -6.14 5.96
C PHE A 90 1.22 -5.13 7.10
N LEU A 91 2.33 -4.62 7.61
CA LEU A 91 2.37 -3.55 8.59
C LEU A 91 2.96 -2.30 7.94
N VAL A 92 2.27 -1.16 8.11
CA VAL A 92 2.77 0.14 7.69
C VAL A 92 3.76 0.65 8.74
N VAL A 93 5.01 0.86 8.33
CA VAL A 93 6.08 1.35 9.21
C VAL A 93 6.03 2.88 9.33
N GLY A 94 5.81 3.55 8.20
CA GLY A 94 5.81 5.01 8.10
C GLY A 94 5.66 5.49 6.66
N SER A 95 5.69 6.82 6.50
CA SER A 95 5.63 7.46 5.19
C SER A 95 6.43 8.78 5.20
N ARG A 96 6.35 9.53 4.10
CA ARG A 96 6.92 10.89 4.01
C ARG A 96 5.90 11.91 4.52
N CYS A 97 6.36 12.86 5.33
CA CYS A 97 5.58 14.04 5.64
C CYS A 97 5.23 14.79 4.34
N SER A 98 3.96 15.10 4.14
CA SER A 98 3.48 15.73 2.91
C SER A 98 3.85 17.21 2.77
N MET A 99 4.33 17.85 3.85
CA MET A 99 4.79 19.24 3.83
C MET A 99 6.30 19.33 3.62
N CYS A 100 7.09 18.63 4.46
CA CYS A 100 8.55 18.76 4.46
C CYS A 100 9.30 17.55 3.89
N GLY A 101 8.62 16.47 3.49
CA GLY A 101 9.23 15.29 2.88
C GLY A 101 10.00 14.36 3.81
N ARG A 102 10.16 14.72 5.10
CA ARG A 102 10.85 13.90 6.12
C ARG A 102 10.20 12.54 6.28
N LEU A 103 11.02 11.50 6.49
CA LEU A 103 10.53 10.16 6.84
C LEU A 103 10.05 10.15 8.30
N VAL A 104 8.79 9.79 8.52
CA VAL A 104 8.19 9.71 9.85
C VAL A 104 7.43 8.40 10.03
N CYS A 105 7.63 7.76 11.17
CA CYS A 105 6.94 6.52 11.50
C CYS A 105 5.46 6.77 11.80
N VAL A 106 4.67 5.70 11.85
CA VAL A 106 3.24 5.76 12.21
C VAL A 106 2.96 6.11 13.68
N GLY A 107 4.01 6.27 14.49
CA GLY A 107 3.89 6.59 15.90
C GLY A 107 3.21 7.94 16.15
N PRO A 108 2.34 8.04 17.17
CA PRO A 108 1.57 9.25 17.46
C PRO A 108 2.46 10.45 17.86
N GLU A 109 3.65 10.17 18.39
CA GLU A 109 4.67 11.17 18.77
C GLU A 109 5.48 11.69 17.56
N CYS A 110 5.27 11.13 16.37
CA CYS A 110 6.05 11.50 15.18
C CYS A 110 5.18 12.02 14.06
N SER A 111 3.95 11.53 13.92
CA SER A 111 3.09 11.93 12.84
C SER A 111 1.59 11.85 13.14
N LEU A 112 0.83 12.59 12.35
CA LEU A 112 -0.62 12.53 12.27
C LEU A 112 -1.03 12.19 10.83
N PHE A 113 -1.98 11.28 10.68
CA PHE A 113 -2.61 10.97 9.40
C PHE A 113 -4.05 11.47 9.41
N TYR A 114 -4.42 12.27 8.40
CA TYR A 114 -5.79 12.72 8.17
C TYR A 114 -6.21 12.39 6.73
N SER A 115 -5.82 13.23 5.77
CA SER A 115 -5.89 12.96 4.33
C SER A 115 -4.54 12.50 3.77
N LYS A 116 -3.46 12.96 4.40
CA LYS A 116 -2.07 12.58 4.18
C LYS A 116 -1.35 12.58 5.53
N ARG A 117 -0.12 12.06 5.58
CA ARG A 117 0.71 12.11 6.78
C ARG A 117 1.50 13.40 6.88
N PHE A 118 1.50 13.96 8.08
CA PHE A 118 2.27 15.14 8.45
C PHE A 118 3.11 14.80 9.68
N CYS A 119 4.36 15.25 9.72
CA CYS A 119 5.17 15.15 10.92
C CYS A 119 4.64 16.13 11.98
N LEU A 120 4.77 15.79 13.26
CA LEU A 120 4.25 16.65 14.33
C LEU A 120 4.76 18.11 14.29
N PRO A 121 6.03 18.39 13.94
CA PRO A 121 6.47 19.78 13.76
C PRO A 121 5.63 20.53 12.71
N CYS A 122 5.41 19.93 11.53
CA CYS A 122 4.58 20.55 10.49
C CYS A 122 3.11 20.69 10.91
N VAL A 123 2.60 19.78 11.74
CA VAL A 123 1.24 19.90 12.30
C VAL A 123 1.16 21.10 13.23
N GLN A 124 2.14 21.26 14.13
CA GLN A 124 2.18 22.37 15.09
C GLN A 124 2.30 23.73 14.39
N ASP A 125 3.17 23.83 13.38
CA ASP A 125 3.37 25.05 12.59
C ASP A 125 2.14 25.45 11.77
N ASN A 126 1.20 24.52 11.53
CA ASN A 126 0.03 24.72 10.66
C ASN A 126 -1.27 24.28 11.33
N VAL A 127 -1.35 24.31 12.66
CA VAL A 127 -2.47 23.74 13.43
C VAL A 127 -3.82 24.34 13.03
N ASP A 128 -3.84 25.64 12.73
CA ASP A 128 -5.04 26.38 12.37
C ASP A 128 -5.62 25.96 11.00
N ALA A 129 -4.83 25.28 10.16
CA ALA A 129 -5.28 24.76 8.86
C ALA A 129 -5.98 23.39 8.97
N PHE A 130 -5.95 22.75 10.14
CA PHE A 130 -6.64 21.47 10.38
C PHE A 130 -8.07 21.70 10.88
N PRO A 131 -9.02 20.78 10.62
CA PRO A 131 -10.36 20.84 11.20
C PRO A 131 -10.36 20.89 12.73
N GLN A 132 -11.37 21.51 13.35
CA GLN A 132 -11.46 21.70 14.80
C GLN A 132 -11.36 20.38 15.59
N GLU A 133 -11.88 19.29 15.04
CA GLU A 133 -11.82 17.96 15.65
C GLU A 133 -10.37 17.50 15.83
N ILE A 134 -9.53 17.73 14.82
CA ILE A 134 -8.10 17.39 14.85
C ILE A 134 -7.36 18.30 15.82
N GLN A 135 -7.68 19.61 15.83
CA GLN A 135 -7.09 20.55 16.78
C GLN A 135 -7.36 20.12 18.22
N GLN A 136 -8.61 19.75 18.55
CA GLN A 136 -8.98 19.28 19.88
C GLN A 136 -8.25 17.99 20.28
N ASP A 137 -8.07 17.04 19.36
CA ASP A 137 -7.35 15.80 19.63
C ASP A 137 -5.85 16.02 19.85
N LEU A 138 -5.26 16.99 19.17
CA LEU A 138 -3.88 17.42 19.40
C LEU A 138 -3.72 18.04 20.79
N GLU A 139 -4.67 18.85 21.26
CA GLU A 139 -4.62 19.42 22.61
C GLU A 139 -4.74 18.33 23.70
N LYS A 140 -5.63 17.35 23.52
CA LYS A 140 -5.76 16.21 24.46
C LYS A 140 -4.47 15.41 24.58
N ARG A 141 -3.72 15.25 23.48
CA ARG A 141 -2.42 14.55 23.47
C ARG A 141 -1.32 15.28 24.22
N LYS A 142 -1.38 16.61 24.34
CA LYS A 142 -0.39 17.40 25.10
C LYS A 142 -0.48 17.15 26.61
N VAL A 143 -1.60 16.60 27.09
CA VAL A 143 -1.71 16.15 28.48
C VAL A 143 -0.81 14.92 28.62
N PRO A 144 0.22 14.95 29.50
CA PRO A 144 1.08 13.81 29.69
C PRO A 144 0.20 12.63 30.12
N PHE A 145 0.26 11.53 29.35
CA PHE A 145 -0.30 10.25 29.75
C PHE A 145 0.47 9.84 31.01
N THR A 146 -0.01 10.25 32.19
CA THR A 146 0.51 9.79 33.47
C THR A 146 0.28 8.30 33.48
N ARG A 147 1.34 7.54 33.24
CA ARG A 147 1.32 6.08 33.44
C ARG A 147 0.86 5.84 34.87
N PRO A 148 -0.23 5.11 35.13
CA PRO A 148 -0.55 4.72 36.49
C PRO A 148 0.64 3.92 37.02
N ALA A 149 1.19 4.37 38.14
CA ALA A 149 2.30 3.71 38.80
C ALA A 149 1.87 2.27 39.13
N SER A 150 2.44 1.30 38.41
CA SER A 150 2.32 -0.11 38.74
C SER A 150 2.86 -0.31 40.15
N GLN A 151 1.98 -0.68 41.07
CA GLN A 151 2.33 -1.05 42.43
C GLN A 151 3.37 -2.18 42.38
N ARG A 152 4.56 -1.90 42.91
CA ARG A 152 5.48 -2.92 43.40
C ARG A 152 4.83 -3.54 44.64
N SER A 153 4.31 -4.74 44.53
CA SER A 153 4.03 -5.58 45.71
C SER A 153 5.21 -6.53 45.90
N SER A 154 5.72 -6.46 47.13
CA SER A 154 6.84 -7.18 47.73
C SER A 154 6.75 -8.70 47.62
#